data_AF-A0A4Y2WVT3-F1
#
_entry.id   AF-A0A4Y2WVT3-F1
#
_cell.length_a   1.000
_cell.length_b   1.000
_cell.length_c   1.000
_cell.angle_alpha   90.00
_cell.angle_beta   90.00
_cell.angle_gamma   90.00
#
_symmetry.space_group_name_H-M   'P 1'
#
loop_
_entity.id
_entity.type
_entity.pdbx_description
1 polymer ?
#
loop_
_entity_poly.entity_id
_entity_poly.type
_entity_poly.pdbx_seq_one_letter_code
_entity_poly.pdbx_strand_id
1 'polypeptide(L)'
;MVATSGFRQFVILLYKGLLLRKRHYIVTFFELVIPVFVASILCIIQAQQTVYSDDRDFLGRRKGNLWEDYATYEPFDIFETAQHQRLDVEFVFTPNNDFTRKFVEDSVEFFRRRSNFMLGRTGVKGAPSEKELERYCVQQQRDDPYKLYVGTVFQNFGDELPTSLDYKIRHNP
;
A
#
# COMPACT_ATOMS: atom_id res chain seq x y z
N MET A 1 -3.56 73.09 28.85
CA MET A 1 -3.98 71.89 28.08
C MET A 1 -2.75 71.03 27.88
N VAL A 2 -2.65 69.88 28.57
CA VAL A 2 -1.47 69.01 28.44
C VAL A 2 -1.64 68.22 27.14
N ALA A 3 -0.84 68.56 26.13
CA ALA A 3 -0.73 67.77 24.91
C ALA A 3 -0.10 66.41 25.27
N THR A 4 -0.92 65.42 25.59
CA THR A 4 -0.46 64.04 25.74
C THR A 4 -0.02 63.57 24.37
N SER A 5 1.28 63.31 24.24
CA SER A 5 1.88 62.73 23.03
C SER A 5 1.09 61.48 22.61
N GLY A 6 0.76 61.34 21.33
CA GLY A 6 -0.03 60.19 20.83
C GLY A 6 0.56 58.84 21.22
N PHE A 7 1.88 58.77 21.42
CA PHE A 7 2.59 57.61 21.94
C PHE A 7 2.18 57.25 23.38
N ARG A 8 2.01 58.24 24.27
CA ARG A 8 1.54 58.01 25.64
C ARG A 8 0.12 57.46 25.67
N GLN A 9 -0.74 57.94 24.76
CA GLN A 9 -2.10 57.42 24.61
C GLN A 9 -2.11 55.98 24.08
N PHE A 10 -1.22 55.66 23.13
CA PHE A 10 -1.04 54.30 22.61
C PHE A 10 -0.61 53.31 23.70
N VAL A 11 0.38 53.66 24.53
CA VAL A 11 0.85 52.80 25.64
C VAL A 11 -0.25 52.58 26.68
N ILE A 12 -1.04 53.62 26.99
CA ILE A 12 -2.16 53.50 27.93
C ILE A 12 -3.24 52.55 27.39
N LEU A 13 -3.52 52.60 26.08
CA LEU A 13 -4.48 51.69 25.44
C LEU A 13 -3.97 50.24 25.42
N LEU A 14 -2.69 50.02 25.12
CA LEU A 14 -2.05 48.70 25.23
C LEU A 14 -2.11 48.15 26.66
N TYR A 15 -1.78 48.97 27.65
CA TYR A 15 -1.84 48.59 29.06
C TYR A 15 -3.27 48.23 29.50
N LYS A 16 -4.27 48.98 29.03
CA LYS A 16 -5.68 48.68 29.29
C LYS A 16 -6.11 47.36 28.64
N GLY A 17 -5.69 47.10 27.40
CA GLY A 17 -5.92 45.81 26.72
C GLY A 17 -5.26 44.63 27.45
N LEU A 18 -4.04 44.83 27.95
CA LEU A 18 -3.30 43.83 28.72
C LEU A 18 -3.94 43.55 30.08
N LEU A 19 -4.47 44.57 30.77
CA LEU A 19 -5.22 44.41 32.02
C LEU A 19 -6.54 43.65 31.83
N LEU A 20 -7.25 43.88 30.71
CA LEU A 20 -8.46 43.13 30.36
C LEU A 20 -8.14 41.65 30.11
N ARG A 21 -7.03 41.37 29.39
CA ARG A 21 -6.55 40.01 29.15
C ARG A 21 -6.14 39.29 30.44
N LYS A 22 -5.54 40.01 31.40
CA LYS A 22 -5.20 39.48 32.74
C LYS A 22 -6.43 39.03 33.56
N ARG A 23 -7.59 39.67 33.37
CA ARG A 23 -8.84 39.29 34.05
C ARG A 23 -9.52 38.06 33.43
N HIS A 24 -9.31 37.81 32.14
CA HIS A 24 -9.86 36.67 31.40
C HIS A 24 -8.77 35.65 31.03
N TYR A 25 -7.94 35.28 32.02
CA TYR A 25 -6.82 34.36 31.81
C TYR A 25 -7.24 33.01 31.22
N ILE A 26 -8.45 32.54 31.51
CA ILE A 26 -9.03 31.30 30.96
C ILE A 26 -9.18 31.40 29.44
N VAL A 27 -9.67 32.53 28.92
CA VAL A 27 -9.88 32.72 27.47
C VAL A 27 -8.53 32.82 26.75
N THR A 28 -7.57 33.54 27.33
CA THR A 28 -6.20 33.65 26.78
C THR A 28 -5.45 32.32 26.81
N PHE A 29 -5.71 31.50 27.83
CA PHE A 29 -5.15 30.14 27.90
C PHE A 29 -5.67 29.27 26.75
N PHE A 30 -6.98 29.27 26.48
CA PHE A 30 -7.53 28.54 25.32
C PHE A 30 -7.06 29.12 23.98
N GLU A 31 -6.93 30.45 23.87
CA GLU A 31 -6.40 31.12 22.67
C GLU A 31 -4.96 30.65 22.33
N LEU A 32 -4.16 30.28 23.33
CA LEU A 32 -2.79 29.79 23.15
C LEU A 32 -2.73 28.26 23.01
N VAL A 33 -3.51 27.53 23.81
CA VAL A 33 -3.48 26.06 23.84
C VAL A 33 -4.11 25.45 22.59
N ILE A 34 -5.21 26.02 22.07
CA ILE A 34 -5.91 25.45 20.91
C ILE A 34 -5.01 25.41 19.66
N PRO A 35 -4.32 26.50 19.25
CA PRO A 35 -3.43 26.44 18.09
C PRO A 35 -2.26 25.47 18.26
N VAL A 36 -1.67 25.39 19.46
CA VAL A 36 -0.58 24.46 19.76
C VAL A 36 -1.06 23.01 19.71
N PHE A 37 -2.24 22.74 20.27
CA PHE A 37 -2.84 21.41 20.27
C PHE A 37 -3.20 20.96 18.85
N VAL A 38 -3.84 21.82 18.06
CA VAL A 38 -4.18 21.52 16.65
C VAL A 38 -2.91 21.28 15.82
N ALA A 39 -1.87 22.10 16.00
CA ALA A 39 -0.59 21.89 15.33
C ALA A 39 0.06 20.55 15.73
N SER A 40 -0.02 20.18 17.01
CA SER A 40 0.54 18.91 17.50
C SER A 40 -0.18 17.69 16.90
N ILE A 41 -1.52 17.75 16.79
CA ILE A 41 -2.31 16.68 16.16
C ILE A 41 -1.93 16.54 14.68
N LEU A 42 -1.80 17.66 13.95
CA LEU A 42 -1.39 17.62 12.55
C LEU A 42 0.01 17.04 12.38
N CYS A 43 0.96 17.39 13.26
CA CYS A 43 2.29 16.78 13.25
C CYS A 43 2.26 15.28 13.56
N ILE A 44 1.41 14.82 14.49
CA ILE A 44 1.26 13.40 14.81
C ILE A 44 0.66 12.63 13.63
N ILE A 45 -0.40 13.16 13.01
CA ILE A 45 -1.02 12.56 11.83
C ILE A 45 0.00 12.48 10.69
N GLN A 46 0.75 13.57 10.45
CA GLN A 46 1.79 13.59 9.42
C GLN A 46 2.92 12.60 9.73
N ALA A 47 3.35 12.50 11.00
CA ALA A 47 4.35 11.53 11.41
C ALA A 47 3.87 10.08 11.23
N GLN A 48 2.61 9.80 11.55
CA GLN A 48 2.00 8.48 11.32
C GLN A 48 1.85 8.18 9.83
N GLN A 49 1.50 9.17 9.00
CA GLN A 49 1.46 9.02 7.56
C GLN A 49 2.86 8.78 6.96
N THR A 50 3.91 9.40 7.48
CA THR A 50 5.28 9.09 7.05
C THR A 50 5.73 7.69 7.47
N VAL A 51 5.25 7.17 8.61
CA VAL A 51 5.53 5.80 9.05
C VAL A 51 4.72 4.76 8.27
N TYR A 52 3.49 5.10 7.85
CA TYR A 52 2.64 4.23 7.04
C TYR A 52 3.05 4.20 5.55
N SER A 53 3.67 5.29 5.05
CA SER A 53 4.21 5.37 3.70
C SER A 53 5.68 4.96 3.57
N ASP A 54 6.36 4.62 4.68
CA ASP A 54 7.71 4.08 4.61
C ASP A 54 7.65 2.57 4.38
N ASP A 55 7.25 2.22 3.16
CA ASP A 55 7.48 0.92 2.56
C ASP A 55 8.99 0.65 2.39
N ARG A 56 9.91 1.39 3.03
CA ARG A 56 11.35 1.20 2.85
C ARG A 56 12.06 0.96 4.19
N ASP A 57 12.94 -0.04 4.22
CA ASP A 57 13.83 -0.25 5.36
C ASP A 57 14.86 0.89 5.49
N PHE A 58 15.57 0.98 6.63
CA PHE A 58 16.66 1.93 6.91
C PHE A 58 17.73 2.09 5.80
N LEU A 59 17.80 1.15 4.85
CA LEU A 59 18.69 1.18 3.68
C LEU A 59 18.01 1.67 2.39
N GLY A 60 16.79 2.23 2.47
CA GLY A 60 16.01 2.71 1.32
C GLY A 60 15.49 1.59 0.40
N ARG A 61 15.57 0.33 0.83
CA ARG A 61 15.02 -0.83 0.10
C ARG A 61 13.54 -0.94 0.39
N ARG A 62 12.71 -1.09 -0.65
CA ARG A 62 11.30 -1.43 -0.47
C ARG A 62 11.23 -2.66 0.45
N LYS A 63 10.60 -2.55 1.61
CA LYS A 63 10.34 -3.61 2.58
C LYS A 63 9.47 -4.61 1.84
N GLY A 64 10.14 -5.52 1.14
CA GLY A 64 9.48 -6.54 0.34
C GLY A 64 8.48 -7.23 1.24
N ASN A 65 7.21 -7.11 0.85
CA ASN A 65 6.02 -7.55 1.55
C ASN A 65 6.37 -8.76 2.41
N LEU A 66 6.57 -8.51 3.71
CA LEU A 66 6.79 -9.57 4.66
C LEU A 66 5.54 -10.43 4.53
N TRP A 67 5.71 -11.66 4.05
CA TRP A 67 4.66 -12.64 3.91
C TRP A 67 3.65 -12.52 5.06
N GLU A 68 2.46 -11.97 4.75
CA GLU A 68 1.39 -11.87 5.74
C GLU A 68 0.93 -13.29 6.09
N ASP A 69 0.81 -13.53 7.39
CA ASP A 69 0.45 -14.84 7.93
C ASP A 69 -0.98 -15.23 7.49
N TYR A 70 -1.11 -16.46 7.00
CA TYR A 70 -2.10 -16.91 6.02
C TYR A 70 -3.50 -17.24 6.60
N ALA A 71 -4.20 -16.27 7.19
CA ALA A 71 -5.54 -16.54 7.73
C ALA A 71 -6.70 -15.98 6.90
N THR A 72 -6.52 -14.87 6.18
CA THR A 72 -7.65 -14.23 5.48
C THR A 72 -7.14 -13.37 4.33
N TYR A 73 -7.30 -13.83 3.10
CA TYR A 73 -7.10 -12.98 1.92
C TYR A 73 -8.41 -12.27 1.61
N GLU A 74 -8.35 -10.95 1.38
CA GLU A 74 -9.44 -10.28 0.65
C GLU A 74 -9.59 -10.93 -0.73
N PRO A 75 -10.80 -10.95 -1.31
CA PRO A 75 -11.02 -11.50 -2.64
C PRO A 75 -10.12 -10.78 -3.64
N PHE A 76 -9.06 -11.45 -4.10
CA PHE A 76 -8.14 -10.88 -5.06
C PHE A 76 -8.74 -10.99 -6.47
N ASP A 77 -9.15 -9.85 -7.02
CA ASP A 77 -9.48 -9.74 -8.43
C ASP A 77 -8.29 -9.13 -9.20
N ILE A 78 -7.67 -9.96 -10.03
CA ILE A 78 -6.58 -9.56 -10.94
C ILE A 78 -7.07 -8.45 -11.88
N PHE A 79 -8.35 -8.45 -12.24
CA PHE A 79 -8.95 -7.46 -13.13
C PHE A 79 -9.18 -6.11 -12.44
N GLU A 80 -9.38 -6.03 -11.13
CA GLU A 80 -9.49 -4.71 -10.47
C GLU A 80 -8.11 -4.09 -10.25
N THR A 81 -7.14 -4.90 -9.82
CA THR A 81 -5.77 -4.45 -9.50
C THR A 81 -5.03 -3.95 -10.74
N ALA A 82 -5.26 -4.57 -11.90
CA ALA A 82 -4.61 -4.20 -13.16
C ALA A 82 -5.13 -2.88 -13.78
N GLN A 83 -6.23 -2.28 -13.29
CA GLN A 83 -6.83 -1.08 -13.91
C GLN A 83 -5.94 0.16 -13.83
N HIS A 84 -5.08 0.23 -12.82
CA HIS A 84 -4.43 1.48 -12.45
C HIS A 84 -3.02 1.64 -13.04
N GLN A 85 -2.38 0.56 -13.51
CA GLN A 85 -0.98 0.59 -13.93
C GLN A 85 -0.69 -0.40 -15.07
N ARG A 86 0.25 -0.05 -15.97
CA ARG A 86 0.86 -1.01 -16.92
C ARG A 86 1.71 -1.99 -16.12
N LEU A 87 1.13 -3.10 -15.70
CA LEU A 87 1.83 -4.14 -14.95
C LEU A 87 2.28 -5.25 -15.90
N ASP A 88 3.55 -5.62 -15.77
CA ASP A 88 4.05 -6.88 -16.28
C ASP A 88 3.54 -7.98 -15.35
N VAL A 89 2.88 -9.00 -15.90
CA VAL A 89 2.25 -10.07 -15.10
C VAL A 89 2.91 -11.39 -15.43
N GLU A 90 3.34 -12.14 -14.43
CA GLU A 90 3.88 -13.48 -14.62
C GLU A 90 3.05 -14.51 -13.87
N PHE A 91 2.47 -15.43 -14.63
CA PHE A 91 1.69 -16.53 -14.12
C PHE A 91 2.63 -17.69 -13.82
N VAL A 92 2.76 -18.02 -12.54
CA VAL A 92 3.60 -19.12 -12.06
C VAL A 92 2.69 -20.23 -11.55
N PHE A 93 2.99 -21.49 -11.86
CA PHE A 93 2.12 -22.59 -11.45
C PHE A 93 2.87 -23.86 -11.05
N THR A 94 2.20 -24.71 -10.26
CA THR A 94 2.70 -26.03 -9.86
C THR A 94 1.53 -27.00 -9.67
N PRO A 95 1.69 -28.31 -9.94
CA PRO A 95 2.85 -28.97 -10.53
C PRO A 95 3.06 -28.56 -12.00
N ASN A 96 4.28 -28.74 -12.52
CA ASN A 96 4.58 -28.49 -13.93
C ASN A 96 4.46 -29.79 -14.73
N ASN A 97 3.24 -30.10 -15.16
CA ASN A 97 2.95 -31.20 -16.09
C ASN A 97 2.35 -30.65 -17.40
N ASP A 98 2.30 -31.46 -18.45
CA ASP A 98 1.84 -31.00 -19.78
C ASP A 98 0.40 -30.48 -19.74
N PHE A 99 -0.44 -31.09 -18.89
CA PHE A 99 -1.83 -30.72 -18.73
C PHE A 99 -2.01 -29.34 -18.05
N THR A 100 -1.44 -29.15 -16.86
CA THR A 100 -1.48 -27.88 -16.11
C THR A 100 -0.82 -26.75 -16.88
N ARG A 101 0.27 -27.04 -17.59
CA ARG A 101 0.90 -26.07 -18.48
C ARG A 101 -0.05 -25.60 -19.56
N LYS A 102 -0.66 -26.53 -20.28
CA LYS A 102 -1.64 -26.20 -21.32
C LYS A 102 -2.84 -25.44 -20.74
N PHE A 103 -3.37 -25.89 -19.60
CA PHE A 103 -4.48 -25.22 -18.92
C PHE A 103 -4.15 -23.78 -18.52
N VAL A 104 -2.96 -23.54 -17.97
CA VAL A 104 -2.51 -22.19 -17.60
C VAL A 104 -2.24 -21.34 -18.84
N GLU A 105 -1.63 -21.90 -19.88
CA GLU A 105 -1.39 -21.20 -21.14
C GLU A 105 -2.71 -20.76 -21.80
N ASP A 106 -3.70 -21.66 -21.88
CA ASP A 106 -5.06 -21.37 -22.38
C ASP A 106 -5.75 -20.29 -21.52
N SER A 107 -5.59 -20.37 -20.20
CA SER A 107 -6.14 -19.38 -19.26
C SER A 107 -5.50 -18.01 -19.43
N VAL A 108 -4.18 -17.95 -19.64
CA VAL A 108 -3.43 -16.70 -19.87
C VAL A 108 -3.77 -16.12 -21.23
N GLU A 109 -3.99 -16.95 -22.25
CA GLU A 109 -4.47 -16.49 -23.55
C GLU A 109 -5.88 -15.90 -23.44
N PHE A 110 -6.78 -16.59 -22.74
CA PHE A 110 -8.13 -16.07 -22.47
C PHE A 110 -8.07 -14.74 -21.72
N PHE A 111 -7.22 -14.67 -20.69
CA PHE A 111 -6.98 -13.46 -19.92
C PHE A 111 -6.55 -12.31 -20.84
N ARG A 112 -5.52 -12.50 -21.67
CA ARG A 112 -5.04 -11.48 -22.64
C ARG A 112 -6.13 -11.01 -23.61
N ARG A 113 -6.99 -11.91 -24.08
CA ARG A 113 -8.06 -11.57 -25.03
C ARG A 113 -9.17 -10.76 -24.37
N ARG A 114 -9.51 -11.07 -23.11
CA ARG A 114 -10.64 -10.47 -22.40
C ARG A 114 -10.24 -9.23 -21.61
N SER A 115 -8.97 -9.13 -21.24
CA SER A 115 -8.39 -8.02 -20.51
C SER A 115 -8.44 -6.75 -21.37
N ASN A 116 -9.29 -5.79 -21.03
CA ASN A 116 -9.27 -4.42 -21.60
C ASN A 116 -8.03 -3.60 -21.14
N PHE A 117 -7.04 -4.26 -20.54
CA PHE A 117 -5.94 -3.65 -19.80
C PHE A 117 -4.75 -3.41 -20.71
N MET A 118 -3.96 -2.36 -20.41
CA MET A 118 -2.62 -2.23 -20.99
C MET A 118 -1.67 -3.22 -20.28
N LEU A 119 -1.85 -4.51 -20.53
CA LEU A 119 -0.87 -5.52 -20.12
C LEU A 119 0.46 -5.21 -20.80
N GLY A 120 1.52 -5.18 -20.00
CA GLY A 120 2.87 -5.19 -20.53
C GLY A 120 3.24 -6.59 -21.03
N ARG A 121 4.33 -7.14 -20.51
CA ARG A 121 4.74 -8.52 -20.80
C ARG A 121 4.04 -9.49 -19.86
N THR A 122 3.36 -10.46 -20.45
CA THR A 122 2.81 -11.60 -19.72
C THR A 122 3.70 -12.83 -19.85
N GLY A 123 4.21 -13.35 -18.74
CA GLY A 123 5.03 -14.57 -18.67
C GLY A 123 4.25 -15.77 -18.13
N VAL A 124 4.69 -16.98 -18.48
CA VAL A 124 4.19 -18.23 -17.91
C VAL A 124 5.36 -19.07 -17.46
N LYS A 125 5.35 -19.51 -16.19
CA LYS A 125 6.42 -20.32 -15.61
C LYS A 125 5.88 -21.47 -14.78
N GLY A 126 6.21 -22.70 -15.19
CA GLY A 126 5.95 -23.89 -14.37
C GLY A 126 7.07 -24.13 -13.36
N ALA A 127 6.71 -24.55 -12.15
CA ALA A 127 7.60 -25.01 -11.10
C ALA A 127 7.25 -26.45 -10.68
N PRO A 128 8.23 -27.30 -10.35
CA PRO A 128 7.99 -28.70 -10.03
C PRO A 128 7.37 -28.90 -8.64
N SER A 129 7.51 -27.93 -7.73
CA SER A 129 6.88 -27.97 -6.40
C SER A 129 6.49 -26.57 -5.92
N GLU A 130 5.57 -26.52 -4.95
CA GLU A 130 5.15 -25.29 -4.27
C GLU A 130 6.34 -24.55 -3.62
N LYS A 131 7.28 -25.29 -3.02
CA LYS A 131 8.47 -24.70 -2.38
C LYS A 131 9.41 -24.05 -3.38
N GLU A 132 9.53 -24.62 -4.58
CA GLU A 132 10.33 -24.02 -5.65
C GLU A 132 9.65 -22.82 -6.31
N LEU A 133 8.33 -22.90 -6.47
CA LEU A 133 7.51 -21.77 -6.90
C LEU A 133 7.71 -20.58 -5.96
N GLU A 134 7.62 -20.83 -4.66
CA GLU A 134 7.80 -19.80 -3.62
C GLU A 134 9.20 -19.17 -3.70
N ARG A 135 10.26 -19.98 -3.75
CA ARG A 135 11.63 -19.47 -3.89
C ARG A 135 11.81 -18.62 -5.14
N TYR A 136 11.24 -19.06 -6.26
CA TYR A 136 11.30 -18.32 -7.52
C TYR A 136 10.62 -16.96 -7.40
N CYS A 137 9.38 -16.92 -6.90
CA CYS A 137 8.64 -15.67 -6.71
C CYS A 137 9.38 -14.70 -5.77
N VAL A 138 9.92 -15.19 -4.64
CA VAL A 138 10.68 -14.34 -3.69
C VAL A 138 11.95 -13.79 -4.33
N GLN A 139 12.66 -14.59 -5.11
CA GLN A 139 13.87 -14.14 -5.79
C GLN A 139 13.53 -13.09 -6.86
N GLN A 140 12.55 -13.38 -7.71
CA GLN A 140 12.17 -12.48 -8.80
C GLN A 140 11.54 -11.17 -8.29
N GLN A 141 10.82 -11.18 -7.18
CA GLN A 141 10.30 -9.96 -6.55
C GLN A 141 11.41 -9.04 -6.02
N ARG A 142 12.56 -9.61 -5.60
CA ARG A 142 13.73 -8.81 -5.21
C ARG A 142 14.38 -8.13 -6.41
N ASP A 143 14.37 -8.80 -7.55
CA ASP A 143 14.99 -8.32 -8.78
C ASP A 143 14.08 -7.32 -9.53
N ASP A 144 12.77 -7.57 -9.56
CA ASP A 144 11.77 -6.71 -10.17
C ASP A 144 10.52 -6.54 -9.26
N PRO A 145 10.48 -5.47 -8.45
CA PRO A 145 9.40 -5.23 -7.50
C PRO A 145 8.13 -4.65 -8.13
N TYR A 146 8.11 -4.38 -9.44
CA TYR A 146 6.95 -3.82 -10.15
C TYR A 146 6.20 -4.87 -10.97
N LYS A 147 6.71 -6.10 -11.00
CA LYS A 147 6.09 -7.21 -11.69
C LYS A 147 5.11 -7.93 -10.77
N LEU A 148 3.90 -8.15 -11.27
CA LEU A 148 2.86 -8.90 -10.57
C LEU A 148 3.06 -10.40 -10.84
N TYR A 149 3.30 -11.18 -9.81
CA TYR A 149 3.39 -12.63 -9.86
C TYR A 149 2.10 -13.24 -9.34
N VAL A 150 1.43 -14.02 -10.19
CA VAL A 150 0.24 -14.78 -9.82
C VAL A 150 0.61 -16.25 -9.78
N GLY A 151 0.77 -16.78 -8.57
CA GLY A 151 1.12 -18.17 -8.28
C GLY A 151 -0.12 -19.05 -8.12
N THR A 152 -0.26 -20.10 -8.93
CA THR A 152 -1.36 -21.08 -8.80
C THR A 152 -0.80 -22.43 -8.38
N VAL A 153 -1.23 -22.93 -7.22
CA VAL A 153 -0.88 -24.25 -6.72
C VAL A 153 -2.08 -25.17 -6.91
N PHE A 154 -2.00 -26.05 -7.89
CA PHE A 154 -3.04 -27.03 -8.20
C PHE A 154 -2.91 -28.24 -7.26
N GLN A 155 -3.99 -28.56 -6.55
CA GLN A 155 -4.05 -29.70 -5.65
C GLN A 155 -4.69 -30.88 -6.37
N ASN A 156 -4.04 -32.05 -6.35
CA ASN A 156 -4.54 -33.28 -6.97
C ASN A 156 -4.71 -33.24 -8.50
N PHE A 157 -3.97 -32.37 -9.20
CA PHE A 157 -3.93 -32.37 -10.66
C PHE A 157 -2.93 -33.41 -11.16
N GLY A 158 -3.45 -34.53 -11.67
CA GLY A 158 -2.69 -35.54 -12.42
C GLY A 158 -2.61 -35.18 -13.91
N ASP A 159 -2.73 -36.20 -14.76
CA ASP A 159 -2.74 -36.04 -16.23
C ASP A 159 -4.13 -35.75 -16.80
N GLU A 160 -5.17 -35.79 -15.95
CA GLU A 160 -6.57 -35.58 -16.33
C GLU A 160 -7.22 -34.46 -15.50
N LEU A 161 -8.32 -33.92 -16.03
CA LEU A 161 -9.08 -32.83 -15.40
C LEU A 161 -9.81 -33.37 -14.16
N PRO A 162 -9.50 -32.87 -12.95
CA PRO A 162 -10.11 -33.38 -11.74
C PRO A 162 -11.61 -33.05 -11.70
N THR A 163 -12.38 -33.89 -11.02
CA THR A 163 -13.85 -33.73 -10.88
C THR A 163 -14.22 -32.43 -10.15
N SER A 164 -13.29 -31.89 -9.37
CA SER A 164 -13.39 -30.60 -8.68
C SER A 164 -12.08 -29.85 -8.82
N LEU A 165 -12.16 -28.56 -9.15
CA LEU A 165 -10.99 -27.68 -9.24
C LEU A 165 -10.54 -27.31 -7.81
N ASP A 166 -9.55 -28.02 -7.27
CA ASP A 166 -8.92 -27.66 -5.99
C ASP A 166 -7.58 -26.97 -6.26
N TYR A 167 -7.47 -25.70 -5.89
CA TYR A 167 -6.31 -24.88 -6.15
C TYR A 167 -6.17 -23.76 -5.13
N LYS A 168 -4.92 -23.31 -4.93
CA LYS A 168 -4.58 -22.15 -4.11
C LYS A 168 -3.99 -21.08 -5.01
N ILE A 169 -4.55 -19.87 -4.97
CA ILE A 169 -3.94 -18.70 -5.61
C ILE A 169 -3.10 -17.97 -4.57
N ARG A 170 -1.90 -17.55 -4.98
CA ARG A 170 -1.00 -16.66 -4.26
C ARG A 170 -0.65 -15.50 -5.18
N HIS A 171 -0.61 -14.29 -4.65
CA HIS A 171 -0.18 -13.11 -5.42
C HIS A 171 0.71 -12.24 -4.54
N ASN A 172 1.57 -11.43 -5.15
CA ASN A 172 2.27 -10.36 -4.43
C ASN A 172 1.50 -9.03 -4.57
N PRO A 173 1.32 -8.28 -3.47
CA PRO A 173 0.83 -6.90 -3.55
C PRO A 173 1.89 -5.93 -4.10
#